data_AF-A0A2K9CSY2-F1
#
_entry.id   AF-A0A2K9CSY2-F1
#
_cell.length_a   1.000
_cell.length_b   1.000
_cell.length_c   1.000
_cell.angle_alpha   90.00
_cell.angle_beta   90.00
_cell.angle_gamma   90.00
#
_symmetry.space_group_name_H-M   'P 1'
#
loop_
_entity.id
_entity.type
_entity.pdbx_description
1 polymer ?
#
loop_
_entity_poly.entity_id
_entity_poly.type
_entity_poly.pdbx_seq_one_letter_code
_entity_poly.pdbx_strand_id
1 'polypeptide(L)'
;MNPLNTHADITRLTLKQQLAVDPYKALGLLETLLTFIVMMSVVLFVGYALGITDTFKSNLLCSGTLGASIGMAYSMYREAALAEWHVAGHVSPEVLRSAMAAVKYSETQPGEYYPKKRMFTPFHRCDSERITLTAVDDGVLFKGPHNKLKALAALQLTEAVHTPG
;
A
#
# COMPACT_ATOMS: atom_id res chain seq x y z
N MET A 1 21.79 14.31 28.62
CA MET A 1 21.27 14.43 27.25
C MET A 1 20.78 13.06 26.84
N ASN A 2 19.46 12.81 26.92
CA ASN A 2 18.88 11.56 26.44
C ASN A 2 18.80 11.65 24.91
N PRO A 3 19.18 10.59 24.16
CA PRO A 3 18.85 10.52 22.75
C PRO A 3 17.32 10.50 22.65
N LEU A 4 16.73 11.51 22.01
CA LEU A 4 15.30 11.51 21.69
C LEU A 4 14.99 10.21 20.93
N ASN A 5 14.01 9.46 21.44
CA ASN A 5 13.60 8.16 20.92
C ASN A 5 13.46 8.19 19.39
N THR A 6 14.34 7.39 18.79
CA THR A 6 14.39 7.01 17.39
C THR A 6 13.20 6.07 17.13
N HIS A 7 12.47 6.28 16.03
CA HIS A 7 11.24 5.58 15.61
C HIS A 7 9.96 5.97 16.35
N ALA A 8 9.21 6.93 15.79
CA ALA A 8 7.77 6.95 16.02
C ALA A 8 7.17 5.67 15.43
N ASP A 9 6.55 4.85 16.28
CA ASP A 9 6.05 3.53 15.93
C ASP A 9 4.90 3.62 14.90
N ILE A 10 5.15 3.10 13.70
CA ILE A 10 4.13 2.95 12.66
C ILE A 10 3.19 1.82 13.09
N THR A 11 1.98 2.19 13.52
CA THR A 11 1.02 1.25 14.10
C THR A 11 0.04 0.78 13.04
N ARG A 12 -0.05 -0.54 12.82
CA ARG A 12 -1.01 -1.13 11.87
C ARG A 12 -2.39 -1.23 12.51
N LEU A 13 -3.41 -0.85 11.75
CA LEU A 13 -4.79 -1.12 12.13
C LEU A 13 -5.09 -2.61 11.95
N THR A 14 -5.94 -3.14 12.83
CA THR A 14 -6.43 -4.52 12.73
C THR A 14 -7.25 -4.71 11.46
N LEU A 15 -7.34 -5.96 10.97
CA LEU A 15 -8.11 -6.28 9.76
C LEU A 15 -9.56 -5.77 9.83
N LYS A 16 -10.19 -5.92 11.00
CA LYS A 16 -11.56 -5.43 11.25
C LYS A 16 -11.66 -3.92 11.05
N GLN A 17 -10.70 -3.16 11.59
CA GLN A 17 -10.69 -1.70 11.43
C GLN A 17 -10.40 -1.30 9.99
N GLN A 18 -9.51 -2.00 9.28
CA GLN A 18 -9.24 -1.74 7.87
C GLN A 18 -10.50 -1.91 7.02
N LEU A 19 -11.25 -2.99 7.23
CA LEU A 19 -12.50 -3.26 6.49
C LEU A 19 -13.65 -2.32 6.88
N ALA A 20 -13.65 -1.82 8.13
CA ALA A 20 -14.62 -0.81 8.55
C ALA A 20 -14.36 0.55 7.89
N VAL A 21 -13.10 0.91 7.69
CA VAL A 21 -12.69 2.16 7.02
C VAL A 21 -12.84 2.04 5.50
N ASP A 22 -12.51 0.88 4.93
CA ASP A 22 -12.53 0.64 3.50
C ASP A 22 -13.07 -0.77 3.19
N PRO A 23 -14.42 -0.90 3.08
CA PRO A 23 -15.04 -2.19 2.76
C PRO A 23 -14.71 -2.63 1.32
N TYR A 24 -14.43 -1.69 0.41
CA TYR A 24 -14.05 -1.99 -0.98
C TYR A 24 -12.70 -2.70 -1.06
N LYS A 25 -11.86 -2.59 -0.04
CA LYS A 25 -10.65 -3.40 0.10
C LYS A 25 -10.95 -4.91 0.05
N ALA A 26 -12.08 -5.40 0.55
CA ALA A 26 -12.45 -6.82 0.40
C ALA A 26 -12.73 -7.20 -1.05
N LEU A 27 -13.45 -6.32 -1.77
CA LEU A 27 -13.78 -6.51 -3.17
C LEU A 27 -12.52 -6.45 -4.06
N GLY A 28 -11.55 -5.61 -3.72
CA GLY A 28 -10.29 -5.52 -4.43
C GLY A 28 -9.50 -6.83 -4.49
N LEU A 29 -9.50 -7.62 -3.41
CA LEU A 29 -8.88 -8.95 -3.42
C LEU A 29 -9.63 -9.89 -4.38
N LEU A 30 -10.96 -9.88 -4.34
CA LEU A 30 -11.80 -10.72 -5.20
C LEU A 30 -11.61 -10.36 -6.69
N GLU A 31 -11.64 -9.07 -7.03
CA GLU A 31 -11.43 -8.58 -8.39
C GLU A 31 -10.07 -9.00 -8.94
N THR A 32 -9.01 -8.85 -8.14
CA THR A 32 -7.65 -9.20 -8.55
C THR A 32 -7.51 -10.71 -8.72
N LEU A 33 -8.14 -11.51 -7.84
CA LEU A 33 -8.15 -12.97 -7.95
C LEU A 33 -8.91 -13.44 -9.19
N LEU A 34 -10.09 -12.88 -9.48
CA LEU A 34 -10.87 -13.18 -10.68
C LEU A 34 -10.08 -12.83 -11.94
N THR A 35 -9.45 -11.65 -11.97
CA THR A 35 -8.60 -11.22 -13.08
C THR A 35 -7.44 -12.20 -13.30
N PHE A 36 -6.78 -12.63 -12.21
CA PHE A 36 -5.72 -13.62 -12.27
C PHE A 36 -6.21 -14.96 -12.82
N ILE A 37 -7.35 -15.48 -12.34
CA ILE A 37 -7.93 -16.75 -12.82
C ILE A 37 -8.24 -16.67 -14.31
N VAL A 38 -8.87 -15.59 -14.76
CA VAL A 38 -9.22 -15.41 -16.18
C VAL A 38 -7.95 -15.36 -17.04
N MET A 39 -6.97 -14.55 -16.67
CA MET A 39 -5.70 -14.44 -17.38
C MET A 39 -4.96 -15.78 -17.46
N MET A 40 -4.83 -16.48 -16.34
CA MET A 40 -4.16 -17.79 -16.30
C MET A 40 -4.93 -18.86 -17.07
N SER A 41 -6.27 -18.83 -17.04
CA SER A 41 -7.10 -19.74 -17.83
C SER A 41 -6.87 -19.55 -19.33
N VAL A 42 -6.78 -18.30 -19.79
CA VAL A 42 -6.47 -17.97 -21.20
C VAL A 42 -5.08 -18.49 -21.57
N VAL A 43 -4.06 -18.24 -20.73
CA VAL A 43 -2.68 -18.72 -20.99
C VAL A 43 -2.64 -20.24 -21.10
N LEU A 44 -3.27 -20.96 -20.16
CA LEU A 44 -3.30 -22.42 -20.18
C LEU A 44 -4.12 -22.98 -21.35
N PHE A 45 -5.21 -22.30 -21.73
CA PHE A 45 -5.99 -22.67 -22.90
C PHE A 45 -5.20 -22.49 -24.20
N VAL A 46 -4.47 -21.38 -24.35
CA VAL A 46 -3.59 -21.15 -25.51
C VAL A 46 -2.49 -22.21 -25.56
N GLY A 47 -1.87 -22.54 -24.41
CA GLY A 47 -0.88 -23.62 -24.34
C GLY A 47 -1.43 -24.98 -24.77
N TYR A 48 -2.66 -25.29 -24.38
CA TYR A 48 -3.36 -26.48 -24.85
C TYR A 48 -3.69 -26.43 -26.35
N ALA A 49 -4.25 -25.32 -26.83
CA ALA A 49 -4.65 -25.14 -28.23
C ALA A 49 -3.47 -25.20 -29.21
N LEU A 50 -2.29 -24.75 -28.78
CA LEU A 50 -1.05 -24.82 -29.56
C LEU A 50 -0.31 -26.17 -29.40
N GLY A 51 -0.86 -27.12 -28.63
CA GLY A 51 -0.25 -28.43 -28.41
C GLY A 51 0.99 -28.41 -27.52
N ILE A 52 1.26 -27.32 -26.78
CA ILE A 52 2.36 -27.26 -25.81
C ILE A 52 2.11 -28.23 -24.65
N THR A 53 0.84 -28.47 -24.32
CA THR A 53 0.42 -29.44 -23.32
C THR A 53 -0.66 -30.35 -23.90
N ASP A 54 -0.58 -31.65 -23.62
CA ASP A 54 -1.55 -32.64 -24.10
C ASP A 54 -2.97 -32.44 -23.56
N THR A 55 -3.10 -31.73 -22.43
CA THR A 55 -4.37 -31.50 -21.72
C THR A 55 -4.38 -30.13 -21.05
N PHE A 56 -5.58 -29.58 -20.89
CA PHE A 56 -5.76 -28.38 -20.08
C PHE A 56 -5.35 -28.62 -18.61
N LYS A 57 -4.39 -27.84 -18.12
CA LYS A 57 -3.79 -28.02 -16.79
C LYS A 57 -4.63 -27.36 -15.68
N SER A 58 -5.87 -27.85 -15.48
CA SER A 58 -6.77 -27.36 -14.43
C SER A 58 -6.18 -27.44 -13.02
N ASN A 59 -5.43 -28.50 -12.71
CA ASN A 59 -4.76 -28.65 -11.40
C ASN A 59 -3.77 -27.52 -11.14
N LEU A 60 -3.01 -27.11 -12.16
CA LEU A 60 -2.05 -26.01 -12.08
C LEU A 60 -2.77 -24.67 -11.89
N LEU A 61 -3.91 -24.49 -12.57
CA LEU A 61 -4.77 -23.32 -12.37
C LEU A 61 -5.25 -23.26 -10.90
N CYS A 62 -5.83 -24.34 -10.39
CA CYS A 62 -6.34 -24.39 -9.01
C CYS A 62 -5.24 -24.14 -7.96
N SER A 63 -4.10 -24.85 -8.06
CA SER A 63 -3.00 -24.68 -7.10
C SER A 63 -2.36 -23.30 -7.21
N GLY A 64 -2.20 -22.79 -8.44
CA GLY A 64 -1.66 -21.46 -8.71
C GLY A 64 -2.55 -20.36 -8.15
N THR A 65 -3.86 -20.46 -8.33
CA THR A 65 -4.86 -19.54 -7.77
C THR A 65 -4.84 -19.54 -6.24
N LEU A 66 -4.69 -20.70 -5.61
CA LEU A 66 -4.62 -20.80 -4.15
C LEU A 66 -3.33 -20.17 -3.60
N GLY A 67 -2.19 -20.40 -4.25
CA GLY A 67 -0.94 -19.71 -3.89
C GLY A 67 -1.01 -18.20 -4.09
N ALA A 68 -1.58 -17.76 -5.21
CA ALA A 68 -1.74 -16.35 -5.54
C ALA A 68 -2.69 -15.64 -4.56
N SER A 69 -3.79 -16.28 -4.13
CA SER A 69 -4.72 -15.69 -3.17
C SER A 69 -4.08 -15.46 -1.81
N ILE A 70 -3.27 -16.40 -1.31
CA ILE A 70 -2.51 -16.24 -0.06
C ILE A 70 -1.53 -15.08 -0.17
N GLY A 71 -0.75 -15.02 -1.26
CA GLY A 71 0.23 -13.96 -1.49
C GLY A 71 -0.42 -12.57 -1.59
N MET A 72 -1.51 -12.46 -2.35
CA MET A 72 -2.26 -11.21 -2.50
C MET A 72 -2.90 -10.78 -1.18
N ALA A 73 -3.53 -11.68 -0.44
CA ALA A 73 -4.10 -11.37 0.87
C ALA A 73 -3.04 -10.90 1.85
N TYR A 74 -1.87 -11.56 1.88
CA TYR A 74 -0.75 -11.15 2.73
C TYR A 74 -0.24 -9.76 2.33
N SER A 75 0.03 -9.53 1.05
CA SER A 75 0.50 -8.22 0.56
C SER A 75 -0.51 -7.10 0.90
N MET A 76 -1.80 -7.34 0.66
CA MET A 76 -2.85 -6.33 0.80
C MET A 76 -3.23 -6.01 2.24
N TYR A 77 -3.36 -7.03 3.10
CA TYR A 77 -3.84 -6.86 4.47
C TYR A 77 -2.75 -6.80 5.53
N ARG A 78 -1.53 -7.25 5.21
CA ARG A 78 -0.40 -7.24 6.15
C ARG A 78 0.70 -6.27 5.76
N GLU A 79 1.14 -6.26 4.50
CA GLU A 79 2.21 -5.33 4.06
C GLU A 79 1.65 -3.94 3.79
N ALA A 80 0.55 -3.86 3.06
CA ALA A 80 -0.20 -2.64 2.75
C ALA A 80 -1.42 -2.48 3.67
N ALA A 81 -1.31 -2.98 4.90
CA ALA A 81 -2.25 -2.71 5.98
C ALA A 81 -2.40 -1.20 6.16
N LEU A 82 -3.63 -0.70 6.41
CA LEU A 82 -3.77 0.69 6.82
C LEU A 82 -3.04 0.87 8.15
N ALA A 83 -2.21 1.90 8.24
CA ALA A 83 -1.40 2.20 9.39
C ALA A 83 -1.36 3.70 9.64
N GLU A 84 -0.98 4.04 10.86
CA GLU A 84 -0.85 5.39 11.36
C GLU A 84 0.59 5.62 11.81
N TRP A 85 1.13 6.79 11.49
CA TRP A 85 2.47 7.20 11.83
C TRP A 85 2.47 8.66 12.29
N HIS A 86 2.84 8.86 13.56
CA HIS A 86 2.91 10.19 14.15
C HIS A 86 4.32 10.77 13.99
N VAL A 87 4.45 11.92 13.33
CA VAL A 87 5.73 12.61 13.20
C VAL A 87 5.70 13.84 14.08
N ALA A 88 6.61 13.90 15.05
CA ALA A 88 6.78 15.06 15.90
C ALA A 88 7.39 16.22 15.10
N GLY A 89 6.82 17.41 15.24
CA GLY A 89 7.31 18.62 14.60
C GLY A 89 6.71 18.93 13.22
N HIS A 90 7.16 20.05 12.64
CA HIS A 90 6.67 20.53 11.35
C HIS A 90 7.38 19.83 10.19
N VAL A 91 6.60 19.34 9.22
CA VAL A 91 7.13 18.74 8.00
C VAL A 91 7.10 19.78 6.89
N SER A 92 8.27 20.13 6.35
CA SER A 92 8.37 21.06 5.22
C SER A 92 7.60 20.52 4.00
N PRO A 93 6.71 21.31 3.37
CA PRO A 93 5.91 20.86 2.22
C PRO A 93 6.76 20.37 1.03
N GLU A 94 7.92 20.98 0.81
CA GLU A 94 8.80 20.62 -0.32
C GLU A 94 9.53 19.30 -0.09
N VAL A 95 10.03 19.09 1.14
CA VAL A 95 10.65 17.82 1.56
C VAL A 95 9.62 16.70 1.49
N LEU A 96 8.40 16.97 1.98
CA LEU A 96 7.27 16.04 1.89
C LEU A 96 6.92 15.67 0.45
N ARG A 97 6.80 16.66 -0.45
CA ARG A 97 6.48 16.43 -1.86
C ARG A 97 7.54 15.59 -2.56
N SER A 98 8.82 15.86 -2.28
CA SER A 98 9.94 15.06 -2.79
C SER A 98 9.91 13.62 -2.26
N ALA A 99 9.69 13.44 -0.96
CA ALA A 99 9.58 12.13 -0.33
C ALA A 99 8.38 11.32 -0.86
N MET A 100 7.22 11.96 -1.03
CA MET A 100 6.02 11.35 -1.63
C MET A 100 6.29 10.90 -3.06
N ALA A 101 6.97 11.73 -3.86
CA ALA A 101 7.36 11.37 -5.22
C ALA A 101 8.30 10.14 -5.24
N ALA A 102 9.24 10.04 -4.29
CA ALA A 102 10.15 8.91 -4.16
C ALA A 102 9.41 7.58 -3.87
N VAL A 103 8.34 7.62 -3.06
CA VAL A 103 7.49 6.42 -2.82
C VAL A 103 6.42 6.19 -3.90
N LYS A 104 6.47 6.97 -4.99
CA LYS A 104 5.57 6.94 -6.16
C LYS A 104 4.15 7.42 -5.86
N TYR A 105 4.03 8.38 -4.97
CA TYR A 105 2.79 9.09 -4.64
C TYR A 105 2.79 10.49 -5.26
N SER A 106 1.61 11.04 -5.46
CA SER A 106 1.39 12.40 -5.92
C SER A 106 0.20 13.00 -5.20
N GLU A 107 0.31 14.27 -4.86
CA GLU A 107 -0.79 15.03 -4.26
C GLU A 107 -1.93 15.17 -5.27
N THR A 108 -3.14 14.88 -4.83
CA THR A 108 -4.37 15.08 -5.63
C THR A 108 -5.24 16.17 -5.03
N GLN A 109 -5.22 16.30 -3.70
CA GLN A 109 -5.87 17.36 -2.93
C GLN A 109 -4.94 17.77 -1.80
N PRO A 110 -5.07 18.98 -1.23
CA PRO A 110 -4.23 19.42 -0.12
C PRO A 110 -4.22 18.39 1.02
N GLY A 111 -3.05 17.82 1.30
CA GLY A 111 -2.88 16.80 2.36
C GLY A 111 -3.33 15.38 1.99
N GLU A 112 -3.77 15.14 0.76
CA GLU A 112 -4.14 13.82 0.24
C GLU A 112 -3.24 13.40 -0.93
N TYR A 113 -2.58 12.26 -0.75
CA TYR A 113 -1.64 11.71 -1.72
C TYR A 113 -2.12 10.34 -2.18
N TYR A 114 -2.24 10.15 -3.50
CA TYR A 114 -2.55 8.85 -4.10
C TYR A 114 -1.33 8.24 -4.80
N PRO A 115 -1.24 6.91 -4.88
CA PRO A 115 -0.20 6.27 -5.64
C PRO A 115 -0.40 6.52 -7.14
N LYS A 116 0.70 6.67 -7.88
CA LYS A 116 0.69 6.84 -9.35
C LYS A 116 0.06 5.64 -10.06
N LYS A 117 0.22 4.45 -9.49
CA LYS A 117 -0.41 3.19 -9.96
C LYS A 117 -1.28 2.62 -8.85
N ARG A 118 -2.44 2.09 -9.23
CA ARG A 118 -3.34 1.37 -8.31
C ARG A 118 -2.58 0.21 -7.67
N MET A 119 -2.79 -0.02 -6.37
CA MET A 119 -2.06 -1.02 -5.60
C MET A 119 -2.87 -2.31 -5.39
N PHE A 120 -4.18 -2.19 -5.25
CA PHE A 120 -5.04 -3.29 -4.82
C PHE A 120 -5.97 -3.81 -5.89
N THR A 121 -6.44 -2.96 -6.81
CA THR A 121 -7.38 -3.37 -7.84
C THR A 121 -6.98 -2.81 -9.20
N PRO A 122 -7.25 -3.55 -10.29
CA PRO A 122 -7.05 -3.02 -11.62
C PRO A 122 -8.15 -2.04 -12.03
N PHE A 123 -9.34 -2.09 -11.43
CA PHE A 123 -10.54 -1.38 -11.92
C PHE A 123 -10.83 -0.06 -11.20
N HIS A 124 -10.57 0.03 -9.89
CA HIS A 124 -10.86 1.21 -9.09
C HIS A 124 -9.75 1.52 -8.06
N ARG A 125 -9.75 2.72 -7.49
CA ARG A 125 -8.84 3.07 -6.39
C ARG A 125 -9.55 2.79 -5.07
N CYS A 126 -8.88 2.09 -4.16
CA CYS A 126 -9.37 1.95 -2.79
C CYS A 126 -8.86 3.10 -1.93
N ASP A 127 -9.66 3.52 -0.95
CA ASP A 127 -9.27 4.61 -0.04
C ASP A 127 -8.07 4.23 0.83
N SER A 128 -7.90 2.94 1.11
CA SER A 128 -6.71 2.43 1.81
C SER A 128 -5.40 2.62 1.05
N GLU A 129 -5.45 2.96 -0.25
CA GLU A 129 -4.24 3.28 -1.02
C GLU A 129 -3.74 4.70 -0.77
N ARG A 130 -4.62 5.60 -0.30
CA ARG A 130 -4.31 7.01 -0.05
C ARG A 130 -3.42 7.17 1.18
N ILE A 131 -2.53 8.16 1.13
CA ILE A 131 -1.86 8.69 2.30
C ILE A 131 -2.47 10.05 2.63
N THR A 132 -3.01 10.19 3.84
CA THR A 132 -3.58 11.45 4.35
C THR A 132 -2.71 12.02 5.44
N LEU A 133 -2.60 13.35 5.48
CA LEU A 133 -1.94 14.08 6.55
C LEU A 133 -2.98 14.84 7.36
N THR A 134 -2.87 14.75 8.68
CA THR A 134 -3.70 15.52 9.60
C THR A 134 -2.81 16.19 10.62
N ALA A 135 -2.90 17.53 10.73
CA ALA A 135 -2.21 18.26 11.79
C ALA A 135 -2.84 17.92 13.14
N VAL A 136 -2.01 17.61 14.12
CA VAL A 136 -2.38 17.31 15.50
C VAL A 136 -1.53 18.16 16.44
N ASP A 137 -1.93 18.33 17.70
CA ASP A 137 -1.35 19.32 18.62
C ASP A 137 0.19 19.23 18.77
N ASP A 138 0.78 18.04 18.58
CA ASP A 138 2.22 17.77 18.74
C ASP A 138 2.93 17.38 17.41
N GLY A 139 2.31 17.62 16.26
CA GLY A 139 2.92 17.35 14.96
C GLY A 139 1.94 16.96 13.85
N VAL A 140 2.30 15.93 13.09
CA VAL A 140 1.53 15.49 11.91
C VAL A 140 1.27 13.99 12.00
N LEU A 141 -0.01 13.61 11.86
CA LEU A 141 -0.43 12.23 11.73
C LEU A 141 -0.52 11.86 10.25
N PHE A 142 0.29 10.88 9.84
CA PHE A 142 0.19 10.23 8.55
C PHE A 142 -0.65 8.98 8.67
N LYS A 143 -1.59 8.78 7.74
CA LYS A 143 -2.40 7.56 7.64
C LYS A 143 -2.37 7.03 6.23
N GLY A 144 -2.09 5.73 6.06
CA GLY A 144 -1.97 5.09 4.74
C GLY A 144 -1.38 3.69 4.78
N PRO A 145 -0.94 3.11 3.65
CA PRO A 145 -0.37 1.77 3.61
C PRO A 145 0.93 1.64 4.42
N HIS A 146 1.00 0.65 5.31
CA HIS A 146 2.12 0.44 6.23
C HIS A 146 3.48 0.36 5.54
N ASN A 147 3.61 -0.44 4.48
CA ASN A 147 4.86 -0.53 3.71
C ASN A 147 5.30 0.82 3.10
N LYS A 148 4.34 1.68 2.72
CA LYS A 148 4.62 3.03 2.20
C LYS A 148 4.98 4.00 3.29
N LEU A 149 4.29 3.98 4.43
CA LEU A 149 4.68 4.77 5.60
C LEU A 149 6.07 4.37 6.10
N LYS A 150 6.39 3.06 6.10
CA LYS A 150 7.73 2.58 6.47
C LYS A 150 8.81 3.06 5.49
N ALA A 151 8.50 3.09 4.19
CA ALA A 151 9.40 3.63 3.19
C ALA A 151 9.58 5.16 3.34
N LEU A 152 8.51 5.89 3.66
CA LEU A 152 8.56 7.32 3.95
C LEU A 152 9.37 7.62 5.21
N ALA A 153 9.20 6.84 6.28
CA ALA A 153 9.95 6.99 7.52
C ALA A 153 11.46 6.72 7.36
N ALA A 154 11.85 5.96 6.33
CA ALA A 154 13.25 5.78 5.97
C ALA A 154 13.84 6.99 5.21
N LEU A 155 12.99 7.91 4.72
CA LEU A 155 13.40 9.18 4.13
C LEU A 155 13.44 10.23 5.24
N GLN A 156 14.52 11.02 5.32
CA GLN A 156 14.61 12.11 6.29
C GLN A 156 13.58 13.19 5.96
N LEU A 157 12.47 13.20 6.71
CA LEU A 157 11.33 14.11 6.52
C LEU A 157 11.42 15.38 7.39
N THR A 158 12.30 15.38 8.38
CA THR A 158 12.59 16.52 9.27
C THR A 158 13.83 17.24 8.79
N GLU A 159 13.73 18.55 8.54
CA GLU A 159 14.90 19.41 8.49
C GLU A 159 15.53 19.47 9.88
N ALA A 160 16.85 19.29 9.95
CA ALA A 160 17.60 19.63 11.13
C ALA A 160 17.42 21.13 11.37
N VAL A 161 16.80 21.50 12.49
CA VAL A 161 16.73 22.89 12.97
C VAL A 161 18.16 23.41 13.05
N HIS A 162 18.58 24.19 12.05
CA HIS A 162 19.79 25.01 12.16
C HIS A 162 19.47 26.15 13.11
N THR A 163 19.90 26.02 14.36
CA THR A 163 20.02 27.16 15.28
C THR A 163 21.08 28.10 14.72
N PRO A 164 20.76 29.35 14.35
CA PRO A 164 21.78 30.36 14.13
C PRO A 164 22.40 30.71 15.49
N GLY A 165 23.72 30.60 15.58
CA GLY A 165 24.52 31.16 16.67
C GLY A 165 24.77 32.65 16.47
#